data_AF-A0A371LS46-F1
#
_entry.id   AF-A0A371LS46-F1
#
_cell.length_a   1.000
_cell.length_b   1.000
_cell.length_c   1.000
_cell.angle_alpha   90.00
_cell.angle_beta   90.00
_cell.angle_gamma   90.00
#
_symmetry.space_group_name_H-M   'P 1'
#
loop_
_entity.id
_entity.type
_entity.pdbx_description
1 polymer ?
#
loop_
_entity_poly.entity_id
_entity_poly.type
_entity_poly.pdbx_seq_one_letter_code
_entity_poly.pdbx_strand_id
1 'polypeptide(L)'
;MFIEIIQGTCTRQQELHEHLDTWRNELSSGAPGWLGGTYGFTDDDMFVGVVRFESRDAAMSNSGRPEQDAWAARMMELFDGPVEFHDCDDVTLLMDGGSDDAGFVQVIRGKVDDVDRLRSMMTTDTDSLHQMRPEIIGGTLAVEP
;
A
#
# COMPACT_ATOMS: atom_id res chain seq x y z
N MET A 1 6.64 1.35 11.18
CA MET A 1 6.24 1.36 9.77
C MET A 1 4.88 2.01 9.67
N PHE A 2 4.65 2.75 8.60
CA PHE A 2 3.37 3.37 8.25
C PHE A 2 2.94 2.85 6.87
N ILE A 3 1.64 2.63 6.69
CA ILE A 3 1.03 2.28 5.41
C ILE A 3 -0.05 3.31 5.06
N GLU A 4 0.02 3.85 3.85
CA GLU A 4 -1.07 4.58 3.23
C GLU A 4 -1.71 3.70 2.16
N ILE A 5 -3.02 3.49 2.27
CA ILE A 5 -3.80 2.82 1.22
C ILE A 5 -4.59 3.88 0.46
N ILE A 6 -4.45 3.90 -0.86
CA ILE A 6 -5.11 4.83 -1.77
C ILE A 6 -6.12 4.04 -2.59
N GLN A 7 -7.39 4.43 -2.58
CA GLN A 7 -8.45 3.76 -3.32
C GLN A 7 -9.29 4.74 -4.14
N GLY A 8 -9.66 4.36 -5.36
CA GLY A 8 -10.57 5.16 -6.17
C GLY A 8 -10.88 4.51 -7.52
N THR A 9 -12.03 4.85 -8.09
CA THR A 9 -12.40 4.37 -9.43
C THR A 9 -11.58 5.08 -10.50
N CYS A 10 -10.97 4.31 -11.41
CA CYS A 10 -10.17 4.82 -12.51
C CYS A 10 -10.28 3.93 -13.75
N THR A 11 -11.04 4.39 -14.74
CA THR A 11 -11.14 3.78 -16.07
C THR A 11 -9.92 4.07 -16.95
N ARG A 12 -9.11 5.07 -16.58
CA ARG A 12 -7.86 5.46 -17.28
C ARG A 12 -6.64 4.72 -16.70
N GLN A 13 -6.76 3.39 -16.56
CA GLN A 13 -5.80 2.56 -15.84
C GLN A 13 -4.36 2.69 -16.37
N GLN A 14 -4.19 2.70 -17.70
CA GLN A 14 -2.87 2.84 -18.32
C GLN A 14 -2.25 4.21 -18.03
N GLU A 15 -3.01 5.30 -18.17
CA GLU A 15 -2.52 6.66 -17.90
C GLU A 15 -2.12 6.82 -16.42
N LEU A 16 -2.92 6.25 -15.50
CA LEU A 16 -2.59 6.25 -14.08
C LEU A 16 -1.34 5.41 -13.80
N HIS A 17 -1.20 4.24 -14.41
CA HIS A 17 0.00 3.41 -14.28
C HIS A 17 1.26 4.16 -14.74
N GLU A 18 1.23 4.77 -15.92
CA GLU A 18 2.36 5.55 -16.45
C GLU A 18 2.69 6.74 -15.54
N HIS A 19 1.67 7.41 -14.97
CA HIS A 19 1.87 8.49 -14.01
C HIS A 19 2.48 7.99 -12.69
N LEU A 20 2.07 6.82 -12.18
CA LEU A 20 2.67 6.19 -10.99
C LEU A 20 4.16 5.87 -11.21
N ASP A 21 4.53 5.44 -12.42
CA ASP A 21 5.93 5.19 -12.77
C ASP A 21 6.80 6.45 -12.70
N THR A 22 6.24 7.63 -13.01
CA THR A 22 6.98 8.89 -12.86
C THR A 22 7.39 9.16 -11.42
N TRP A 23 6.56 8.79 -10.43
CA TRP A 23 6.91 8.95 -9.02
C TRP A 23 8.15 8.13 -8.68
N ARG A 24 8.14 6.86 -9.07
CA ARG A 24 9.26 5.94 -8.84
C ARG A 24 10.53 6.44 -9.51
N ASN A 25 10.44 6.95 -10.73
CA ASN A 25 11.61 7.34 -11.53
C ASN A 25 12.19 8.70 -11.12
N GLU A 26 11.35 9.65 -10.70
CA GLU A 26 11.73 11.06 -10.55
C GLU A 26 11.70 11.54 -9.10
N LEU A 27 10.78 11.07 -8.27
CA LEU A 27 10.51 11.61 -6.93
C LEU A 27 11.03 10.72 -5.80
N SER A 28 11.07 9.40 -6.01
CA SER A 28 11.38 8.40 -4.96
C SER A 28 12.74 8.60 -4.31
N SER A 29 13.76 9.00 -5.08
CA SER A 29 15.12 9.25 -4.59
C SER A 29 15.19 10.37 -3.53
N GLY A 30 14.20 11.28 -3.55
CA GLY A 30 14.07 12.37 -2.60
C GLY A 30 13.08 12.10 -1.46
N ALA A 31 12.59 10.85 -1.30
CA ALA A 31 11.60 10.46 -0.30
C ALA A 31 12.26 9.61 0.81
N PRO A 32 12.86 10.22 1.86
CA PRO A 32 13.46 9.48 2.96
C PRO A 32 12.46 8.55 3.63
N GLY A 33 12.90 7.35 3.96
CA GLY A 33 12.09 6.35 4.66
C GLY A 33 11.00 5.71 3.80
N TRP A 34 10.97 5.93 2.48
CA TRP A 34 10.10 5.16 1.59
C TRP A 34 10.60 3.71 1.48
N LEU A 35 9.68 2.76 1.66
CA LEU A 35 9.98 1.32 1.68
C LEU A 35 9.43 0.57 0.46
N GLY A 36 8.75 1.27 -0.45
CA GLY A 36 8.13 0.67 -1.63
C GLY A 36 6.63 0.92 -1.70
N GLY A 37 6.07 0.60 -2.87
CA GLY A 37 4.63 0.68 -3.13
C GLY A 37 4.18 -0.47 -4.01
N THR A 38 2.94 -0.91 -3.79
CA THR A 38 2.28 -1.92 -4.62
C THR A 38 0.98 -1.32 -5.13
N TYR A 39 0.76 -1.41 -6.44
CA TYR A 39 -0.36 -0.76 -7.12
C TYR A 39 -1.04 -1.76 -8.04
N GLY A 40 -2.36 -1.71 -8.10
CA GLY A 40 -3.12 -2.58 -8.97
C GLY A 40 -4.52 -2.06 -9.23
N PHE A 41 -5.19 -2.70 -10.17
CA PHE A 41 -6.57 -2.46 -10.54
C PHE A 41 -7.36 -3.76 -10.41
N THR A 42 -8.61 -3.63 -10.00
CA THR A 42 -9.59 -4.72 -10.10
C THR A 42 -10.26 -4.71 -11.48
N ASP A 43 -10.99 -5.77 -11.79
CA ASP A 43 -11.74 -5.88 -13.05
C ASP A 43 -12.89 -4.86 -13.17
N ASP A 44 -13.31 -4.25 -12.06
CA ASP A 44 -14.35 -3.21 -11.98
C ASP A 44 -13.77 -1.79 -11.80
N ASP A 45 -12.57 -1.56 -12.32
CA ASP A 45 -11.89 -0.24 -12.38
C ASP A 45 -11.55 0.37 -11.00
N MET A 46 -11.50 -0.42 -9.93
CA MET A 46 -11.00 0.07 -8.64
C MET A 46 -9.48 0.02 -8.61
N PHE A 47 -8.84 1.18 -8.49
CA PHE A 47 -7.43 1.26 -8.15
C PHE A 47 -7.22 1.01 -6.67
N VAL A 48 -6.17 0.26 -6.34
CA VAL A 48 -5.66 0.11 -4.98
C VAL A 48 -4.15 0.32 -4.99
N GLY A 49 -3.70 1.35 -4.27
CA GLY A 49 -2.29 1.59 -3.98
C GLY A 49 -2.00 1.33 -2.51
N VAL A 50 -0.93 0.59 -2.21
CA VAL A 50 -0.44 0.36 -0.85
C VAL A 50 0.99 0.90 -0.80
N VAL A 51 1.20 2.01 -0.11
CA VAL A 51 2.49 2.71 -0.01
C VAL A 51 3.05 2.53 1.40
N ARG A 52 4.33 2.16 1.51
CA ARG A 52 4.99 1.87 2.78
C ARG A 52 6.06 2.91 3.09
N PHE A 53 6.07 3.39 4.33
CA PHE A 53 7.13 4.23 4.88
C PHE A 53 7.62 3.69 6.23
N GLU A 54 8.85 4.01 6.61
CA GLU A 54 9.43 3.65 7.91
C GLU A 54 8.59 4.17 9.09
N SER A 55 8.00 5.36 8.94
CA SER A 55 7.16 6.02 9.94
C SER A 55 6.15 6.99 9.30
N ARG A 56 5.14 7.40 10.06
CA ARG A 56 4.21 8.48 9.67
C ARG A 56 4.93 9.79 9.45
N ASP A 57 5.90 10.14 10.30
CA ASP A 57 6.67 11.36 10.15
C ASP A 57 7.42 11.41 8.80
N ALA A 58 7.98 10.27 8.37
CA ALA A 58 8.61 10.16 7.06
C ALA A 58 7.61 10.35 5.91
N ALA A 59 6.44 9.69 6.01
CA ALA A 59 5.36 9.85 5.04
C ALA A 59 4.87 11.31 4.95
N MET A 60 4.60 11.95 6.08
CA MET A 60 4.16 13.35 6.13
C MET A 60 5.22 14.32 5.64
N SER A 61 6.50 14.06 5.94
CA SER A 61 7.61 14.85 5.39
C SER A 61 7.70 14.71 3.87
N ASN A 62 7.38 13.54 3.31
CA ASN A 62 7.30 13.37 1.86
C ASN A 62 6.10 14.13 1.29
N SER A 63 4.92 14.01 1.92
CA SER A 63 3.70 14.72 1.50
C SER A 63 3.86 16.23 1.51
N GLY A 64 4.66 16.80 2.41
CA GLY A 64 4.92 18.24 2.46
C GLY A 64 5.85 18.78 1.37
N ARG A 65 6.34 17.94 0.44
CA ARG A 65 7.23 18.36 -0.65
C ARG A 65 6.40 18.99 -1.79
N PRO A 66 6.76 20.18 -2.32
CA PRO A 66 6.02 20.82 -3.41
C PRO A 66 5.89 19.94 -4.67
N GLU A 67 6.92 19.17 -5.00
CA GLU A 67 6.91 18.23 -6.12
C GLU A 67 5.95 17.05 -5.87
N GLN A 68 5.78 16.62 -4.62
CA GLN A 68 4.82 15.59 -4.24
C GLN A 68 3.39 16.11 -4.40
N ASP A 69 3.12 17.33 -3.95
CA ASP A 69 1.80 17.97 -4.10
C ASP A 69 1.40 18.11 -5.57
N ALA A 70 2.33 18.59 -6.41
CA ALA A 70 2.07 18.74 -7.84
C ALA A 70 1.82 17.38 -8.53
N TRP A 71 2.62 16.37 -8.17
CA TRP A 71 2.45 15.03 -8.68
C TRP A 71 1.12 14.40 -8.24
N ALA A 72 0.73 14.58 -6.97
CA ALA A 72 -0.52 14.07 -6.41
C ALA A 72 -1.73 14.76 -7.03
N ALA A 73 -1.69 16.08 -7.25
CA ALA A 73 -2.75 16.80 -7.93
C ALA A 73 -3.04 16.22 -9.33
N ARG A 74 -1.97 15.93 -10.10
CA ARG A 74 -2.11 15.29 -11.41
C ARG A 74 -2.66 13.87 -11.30
N MET A 75 -2.23 13.11 -10.30
CA MET A 75 -2.77 11.78 -10.02
C MET A 75 -4.29 11.84 -9.78
N MET A 76 -4.78 12.78 -8.97
CA MET A 76 -6.21 12.92 -8.66
C MET A 76 -7.08 13.20 -9.89
N GLU A 77 -6.57 13.93 -10.89
CA GLU A 77 -7.28 14.21 -12.15
C GLU A 77 -7.54 12.95 -12.99
N LEU A 78 -6.79 11.86 -12.75
CA LEU A 78 -6.91 10.59 -13.47
C LEU A 78 -8.01 9.67 -12.91
N PHE A 79 -8.54 9.98 -11.73
CA PHE A 79 -9.66 9.25 -11.14
C PHE A 79 -10.99 9.77 -11.66
N ASP A 80 -11.99 8.89 -11.64
CA ASP A 80 -13.35 9.17 -12.12
C ASP A 80 -14.29 9.62 -10.99
N GLY A 81 -13.72 9.87 -9.81
CA GLY A 81 -14.45 10.19 -8.60
C GLY A 81 -13.52 10.51 -7.43
N PRO A 82 -14.07 10.57 -6.21
CA PRO A 82 -13.27 10.80 -5.01
C PRO A 82 -12.25 9.68 -4.81
N VAL A 83 -11.07 10.06 -4.31
CA VAL A 83 -10.02 9.14 -3.88
C VAL A 83 -10.02 9.09 -2.35
N GLU A 84 -10.05 7.88 -1.81
CA GLU A 84 -9.94 7.62 -0.38
C GLU A 84 -8.49 7.34 0.00
N PHE A 85 -8.09 7.84 1.16
CA PHE A 85 -6.78 7.62 1.76
C PHE A 85 -6.99 7.00 3.14
N HIS A 86 -6.29 5.91 3.40
CA HIS A 86 -6.35 5.16 4.66
C HIS A 86 -4.96 5.11 5.29
N ASP A 87 -4.79 5.93 6.32
CA ASP A 87 -3.54 6.11 7.04
C ASP A 87 -3.44 5.12 8.21
N CYS A 88 -2.50 4.18 8.12
CA CYS A 88 -2.33 3.11 9.10
C CYS A 88 -0.97 3.20 9.79
N ASP A 89 -0.98 3.50 11.10
CA ASP A 89 0.21 3.43 11.96
C ASP A 89 0.40 2.05 12.61
N ASP A 90 -0.71 1.33 12.81
CA ASP A 90 -0.69 -0.02 13.37
C ASP A 90 -0.52 -1.02 12.22
N VAL A 91 0.74 -1.37 12.00
CA VAL A 91 1.12 -2.32 10.95
C VAL A 91 1.91 -3.49 11.53
N THR A 92 1.42 -4.69 11.26
CA THR A 92 2.08 -5.94 11.60
C THR A 92 2.60 -6.61 10.33
N LEU A 93 3.87 -7.02 10.33
CA LEU A 93 4.47 -7.76 9.24
C LEU A 93 4.20 -9.26 9.39
N LEU A 94 3.98 -9.92 8.26
CA LEU A 94 3.89 -11.37 8.15
C LEU A 94 5.07 -11.83 7.30
N MET A 95 5.90 -12.72 7.85
CA MET A 95 7.10 -13.24 7.18
C MET A 95 8.00 -12.07 6.76
N ASP A 96 8.39 -11.98 5.48
CA ASP A 96 9.24 -10.90 4.96
C ASP A 96 8.46 -9.60 4.64
N GLY A 97 7.16 -9.55 4.90
CA GLY A 97 6.34 -8.39 4.60
C GLY A 97 6.00 -8.27 3.11
N GLY A 98 6.35 -7.15 2.49
CA GLY A 98 6.15 -6.97 1.05
C GLY A 98 7.43 -7.26 0.26
N SER A 99 7.30 -7.95 -0.87
CA SER A 99 8.41 -8.40 -1.71
C SER A 99 8.23 -7.98 -3.18
N ASP A 100 9.34 -7.62 -3.83
CA ASP A 100 9.38 -7.30 -5.27
C ASP A 100 9.30 -8.55 -6.15
N ASP A 101 9.50 -9.75 -5.57
CA ASP A 101 9.34 -11.03 -6.27
C ASP A 101 7.86 -11.49 -6.34
N ALA A 102 6.93 -10.72 -5.77
CA ALA A 102 5.51 -11.04 -5.76
C ALA A 102 4.93 -11.02 -7.19
N GLY A 103 4.58 -12.19 -7.72
CA GLY A 103 3.83 -12.32 -8.98
C GLY A 103 2.32 -12.17 -8.85
N PHE A 104 1.80 -12.15 -7.62
CA PHE A 104 0.39 -12.00 -7.31
C PHE A 104 0.22 -11.31 -5.94
N VAL A 105 -0.75 -10.40 -5.84
CA VAL A 105 -1.06 -9.67 -4.61
C VAL A 105 -2.56 -9.76 -4.35
N GLN A 106 -2.92 -10.06 -3.10
CA GLN A 106 -4.30 -10.06 -2.63
C GLN A 106 -4.48 -8.98 -1.56
N VAL A 107 -5.47 -8.11 -1.74
CA VAL A 107 -5.87 -7.13 -0.72
C VAL A 107 -7.21 -7.55 -0.15
N ILE A 108 -7.29 -7.62 1.18
CA ILE A 108 -8.52 -7.97 1.91
C ILE A 108 -8.82 -6.83 2.88
N ARG A 109 -9.98 -6.19 2.73
CA ARG A 109 -10.46 -5.13 3.62
C ARG A 109 -11.72 -5.61 4.35
N GLY A 110 -11.79 -5.34 5.65
CA GLY A 110 -12.91 -5.74 6.50
C GLY A 110 -12.95 -4.99 7.82
N LYS A 111 -13.97 -5.29 8.63
CA LYS A 111 -14.10 -4.77 10.00
C LYS A 111 -13.76 -5.86 11.00
N VAL A 112 -13.13 -5.46 12.10
CA VAL A 112 -12.73 -6.38 13.17
C VAL A 112 -13.05 -5.75 14.52
N ASP A 113 -13.63 -6.53 15.44
CA ASP A 113 -13.97 -6.08 16.79
C ASP A 113 -12.81 -6.30 17.79
N ASP A 114 -11.94 -7.27 17.49
CA ASP A 114 -10.80 -7.67 18.33
C ASP A 114 -9.52 -7.76 17.48
N VAL A 115 -8.82 -6.63 17.39
CA VAL A 115 -7.59 -6.47 16.60
C VAL A 115 -6.48 -7.37 17.14
N ASP A 116 -6.34 -7.49 18.45
CA ASP A 116 -5.28 -8.29 19.08
C ASP A 116 -5.47 -9.78 18.78
N ARG A 117 -6.71 -10.27 18.80
CA ARG A 117 -7.01 -11.63 18.38
C ARG A 117 -6.72 -11.86 16.91
N LEU A 118 -7.10 -10.93 16.02
CA LEU A 118 -6.78 -11.04 14.60
C LEU A 118 -5.26 -11.09 14.39
N ARG A 119 -4.53 -10.19 15.03
CA ARG A 119 -3.06 -10.14 14.97
C ARG A 119 -2.46 -11.46 15.43
N SER A 120 -2.89 -11.98 16.58
CA SER A 120 -2.43 -13.28 17.09
C SER A 120 -2.73 -14.41 16.12
N MET A 121 -3.93 -14.47 15.52
CA MET A 121 -4.27 -15.51 14.55
C MET A 121 -3.39 -15.46 13.29
N MET A 122 -3.02 -14.27 12.84
CA MET A 122 -2.20 -14.10 11.64
C MET A 122 -0.71 -14.37 11.89
N THR A 123 -0.21 -14.07 13.10
CA THR A 123 1.22 -14.22 13.43
C THR A 123 1.55 -15.54 14.12
N THR A 124 0.56 -16.26 14.65
CA THR A 124 0.79 -17.58 15.26
C THR A 124 1.05 -18.60 14.14
N ASP A 125 2.24 -19.18 14.16
CA ASP A 125 2.65 -20.31 13.32
C ASP A 125 2.86 -19.96 11.82
N THR A 126 3.43 -18.78 11.54
CA THR A 126 3.82 -18.36 10.17
C THR A 126 4.70 -19.37 9.47
N ASP A 127 5.55 -20.10 10.20
CA ASP A 127 6.41 -21.15 9.65
C ASP A 127 5.59 -22.34 9.11
N SER A 128 4.56 -22.75 9.85
CA SER A 128 3.64 -23.80 9.44
C SER A 128 2.81 -23.37 8.22
N LEU A 129 2.34 -22.11 8.22
CA LEU A 129 1.66 -21.53 7.07
C LEU A 129 2.56 -21.55 5.82
N HIS A 130 3.83 -21.13 5.94
CA HIS A 130 4.76 -21.14 4.81
C HIS A 130 5.08 -22.55 4.33
N GLN A 131 5.21 -23.53 5.24
CA GLN A 131 5.41 -24.93 4.85
C GLN A 131 4.21 -25.49 4.07
N MET A 132 3.00 -25.13 4.46
CA MET A 132 1.77 -25.57 3.78
C MET A 132 1.48 -24.80 2.49
N ARG A 133 1.87 -23.51 2.44
CA ARG A 133 1.61 -22.55 1.37
C ARG A 133 2.90 -21.80 1.02
N PRO A 134 3.90 -22.47 0.44
CA PRO A 134 5.21 -21.88 0.17
C PRO A 134 5.16 -20.73 -0.85
N GLU A 135 4.09 -20.64 -1.63
CA GLU A 135 3.83 -19.52 -2.54
C GLU A 135 3.43 -18.23 -1.82
N ILE A 136 3.02 -18.29 -0.54
CA ILE A 136 2.85 -17.10 0.29
C ILE A 136 4.23 -16.68 0.76
N ILE A 137 4.73 -15.59 0.18
CA ILE A 137 6.08 -15.06 0.45
C ILE A 137 6.09 -13.93 1.48
N GLY A 138 4.92 -13.41 1.86
CA GLY A 138 4.80 -12.38 2.89
C GLY A 138 3.45 -11.69 2.90
N GLY A 139 3.29 -10.75 3.83
CA GLY A 139 2.13 -9.87 3.88
C GLY A 139 2.23 -8.79 4.95
N THR A 140 1.27 -7.87 4.93
CA THR A 140 1.12 -6.83 5.95
C THR A 140 -0.32 -6.81 6.44
N LEU A 141 -0.52 -6.76 7.75
CA LEU A 141 -1.79 -6.41 8.37
C LEU A 141 -1.70 -4.93 8.77
N ALA A 142 -2.56 -4.10 8.19
CA ALA A 142 -2.68 -2.69 8.53
C ALA A 142 -4.05 -2.43 9.17
N VAL A 143 -4.07 -1.66 10.26
CA VAL A 143 -5.30 -1.32 10.99
C VAL A 143 -5.47 0.19 11.00
N GLU A 144 -6.63 0.64 10.50
CA GLU A 144 -7.05 2.03 10.59
C GLU A 144 -7.48 2.37 12.04
N PRO A 145 -7.23 3.60 12.52
CA PRO A 145 -7.63 4.03 13.87
C PRO A 145 -9.14 4.18 14.09
#